data_AF-A0A1H7ZDH8-F1
#
_entry.id   AF-A0A1H7ZDH8-F1
#
_cell.length_a   1.000
_cell.length_b   1.000
_cell.length_c   1.000
_cell.angle_alpha   90.00
_cell.angle_beta   90.00
_cell.angle_gamma   90.00
#
_symmetry.space_group_name_H-M   'P 1'
#
loop_
_entity.id
_entity.type
_entity.pdbx_description
1 polymer ?
#
loop_
_entity_poly.entity_id
_entity_poly.type
_entity_poly.pdbx_seq_one_letter_code
_entity_poly.pdbx_strand_id
1 'polypeptide(L)'
;MNKKDIQHIILELGIPTSIKGFTLLTDAISLYGEADSIMDLYAKLACKCGTTPSRVERNIRHAINAAFSCGNTELLRHLFKSSTGKQPNNAHFISRIYLSLLSQELQEQSVAELESCTFVYICSPCRGNVAENLNRAQMYSIYALSKGYTPIAPHLMYRDLLNNDKPKERERALAIGLHLLSICSEMWVFGGTISKGMQGEINFATKHNIKIAYKNVIF
;
A
#
# COMPACT_ATOMS: atom_id res chain seq x y z
N MET A 1 0.49 7.61 -12.28
CA MET A 1 1.24 6.48 -12.88
C MET A 1 1.15 6.39 -14.39
N ASN A 2 2.22 6.88 -15.03
CA ASN A 2 2.43 6.80 -16.47
C ASN A 2 2.94 5.40 -16.86
N LYS A 3 2.36 4.82 -17.92
CA LYS A 3 2.70 3.47 -18.39
C LYS A 3 4.15 3.35 -18.87
N LYS A 4 4.75 4.43 -19.37
CA LYS A 4 6.15 4.40 -19.83
C LYS A 4 7.11 4.15 -18.67
N ASP A 5 6.86 4.74 -17.51
CA ASP A 5 7.70 4.58 -16.33
C ASP A 5 7.59 3.16 -15.77
N ILE A 6 6.37 2.59 -15.79
CA ILE A 6 6.13 1.18 -15.46
C ILE A 6 6.88 0.25 -16.42
N GLN A 7 6.80 0.50 -17.74
CA GLN A 7 7.53 -0.31 -18.72
C GLN A 7 9.04 -0.21 -18.53
N HIS A 8 9.54 1.00 -18.29
CA HIS A 8 10.96 1.27 -18.06
C HIS A 8 11.50 0.46 -16.87
N ILE A 9 10.87 0.56 -15.69
CA ILE A 9 11.35 -0.19 -14.50
C ILE A 9 11.25 -1.71 -14.70
N ILE A 10 10.22 -2.21 -15.37
CA ILE A 10 10.06 -3.65 -15.66
C ILE A 10 11.15 -4.15 -16.62
N LEU A 11 11.52 -3.33 -17.62
CA LEU A 11 12.63 -3.63 -18.54
C LEU A 11 13.97 -3.66 -17.78
N GLU A 12 14.22 -2.67 -16.92
CA GLU A 12 15.45 -2.62 -16.11
C GLU A 12 15.59 -3.80 -15.16
N LEU A 13 14.46 -4.34 -14.66
CA LEU A 13 14.43 -5.57 -13.88
C LEU A 13 14.77 -6.82 -14.70
N GLY A 14 14.86 -6.72 -16.03
CA GLY A 14 15.22 -7.81 -16.93
C GLY A 14 14.03 -8.64 -17.40
N ILE A 15 12.81 -8.11 -17.33
CA ILE A 15 11.62 -8.81 -17.84
C ILE A 15 11.55 -8.63 -19.37
N PRO A 16 11.59 -9.70 -20.17
CA PRO A 16 11.59 -9.60 -21.63
C PRO A 16 10.27 -9.03 -22.17
N THR A 17 10.33 -8.17 -23.18
CA THR A 17 9.14 -7.63 -23.86
C THR A 17 8.36 -8.68 -24.65
N SER A 18 9.03 -9.76 -25.07
CA SER A 18 8.47 -10.81 -25.91
C SER A 18 7.46 -11.72 -25.20
N ILE A 19 7.44 -11.73 -23.86
CA ILE A 19 6.52 -12.56 -23.09
C ILE A 19 5.24 -11.81 -22.71
N LYS A 20 4.09 -12.50 -22.74
CA LYS A 20 2.79 -11.92 -22.36
C LYS A 20 2.78 -11.31 -20.96
N GLY A 21 3.58 -11.86 -20.05
CA GLY A 21 3.72 -11.39 -18.68
C GLY A 21 4.24 -9.94 -18.59
N PHE A 22 5.00 -9.44 -19.57
CA PHE A 22 5.44 -8.05 -19.60
C PHE A 22 4.26 -7.08 -19.69
N THR A 23 3.40 -7.26 -20.70
CA THR A 23 2.23 -6.40 -20.91
C THR A 23 1.23 -6.54 -19.76
N LEU A 24 1.01 -7.77 -19.28
CA LEU A 24 0.14 -8.03 -18.14
C LEU A 24 0.65 -7.39 -16.85
N LEU A 25 1.96 -7.40 -16.60
CA LEU A 25 2.55 -6.70 -15.44
C LEU A 25 2.40 -5.19 -15.55
N THR A 26 2.65 -4.61 -16.74
CA THR A 26 2.44 -3.17 -16.96
C THR A 26 1.01 -2.76 -16.62
N ASP A 27 0.02 -3.49 -17.15
CA ASP A 27 -1.39 -3.20 -16.89
C ASP A 27 -1.77 -3.52 -15.42
N ALA A 28 -1.20 -4.57 -14.82
CA ALA A 28 -1.45 -4.92 -13.42
C ALA A 28 -0.98 -3.82 -12.47
N ILE A 29 0.23 -3.30 -12.66
CA ILE A 29 0.78 -2.20 -11.85
C ILE A 29 -0.03 -0.92 -12.07
N SER A 30 -0.40 -0.62 -13.32
CA SER A 30 -1.22 0.56 -13.64
C SER A 30 -2.59 0.53 -12.97
N LEU A 31 -3.21 -0.64 -12.82
CA LEU A 31 -4.55 -0.81 -12.22
C LEU A 31 -4.51 -1.16 -10.73
N TYR A 32 -3.33 -1.33 -10.14
CA TYR A 32 -3.18 -1.87 -8.79
C TYR A 32 -3.94 -1.02 -7.75
N GLY A 33 -3.82 0.31 -7.79
CA GLY A 33 -4.50 1.21 -6.86
C GLY A 33 -6.02 1.29 -6.98
N GLU A 34 -6.61 0.64 -7.99
CA GLU A 34 -8.07 0.59 -8.26
C GLU A 34 -8.67 -0.80 -8.00
N ALA A 35 -7.84 -1.78 -7.61
CA ALA A 35 -8.28 -3.14 -7.33
C ALA A 35 -8.58 -3.34 -5.85
N ASP A 36 -9.65 -4.09 -5.56
CA ASP A 36 -10.03 -4.42 -4.19
C ASP A 36 -9.17 -5.56 -3.62
N SER A 37 -8.68 -6.45 -4.49
CA SER A 37 -7.83 -7.58 -4.13
C SER A 37 -7.02 -8.07 -5.34
N ILE A 38 -6.01 -8.89 -5.10
CA ILE A 38 -5.22 -9.49 -6.21
C ILE A 38 -6.10 -10.35 -7.14
N MET A 39 -7.14 -10.98 -6.60
CA MET A 39 -8.09 -11.76 -7.39
C MET A 39 -8.97 -10.86 -8.25
N ASP A 40 -9.42 -9.72 -7.72
CA ASP A 40 -10.14 -8.69 -8.48
C ASP A 40 -9.26 -8.10 -9.59
N LEU A 41 -7.99 -7.78 -9.29
CA LEU A 41 -7.03 -7.32 -10.29
C LEU A 41 -6.87 -8.33 -11.43
N TYR A 42 -6.70 -9.61 -11.12
CA TYR A 42 -6.61 -10.66 -12.14
C TYR A 42 -7.89 -10.83 -12.93
N ALA A 43 -9.07 -10.68 -12.31
CA ALA A 43 -10.36 -10.71 -13.00
C ALA A 43 -10.52 -9.55 -13.99
N LYS A 44 -10.18 -8.32 -13.57
CA LYS A 44 -10.18 -7.12 -14.42
C LYS A 44 -9.26 -7.30 -15.63
N LEU A 45 -8.03 -7.77 -15.42
CA LEU A 45 -7.07 -8.05 -16.51
C LEU A 45 -7.55 -9.18 -17.43
N ALA A 46 -8.11 -10.25 -16.86
CA ALA A 46 -8.61 -11.38 -17.63
C ALA A 46 -9.74 -10.97 -18.58
N CYS A 47 -10.68 -10.14 -18.09
CA CYS A 47 -11.75 -9.55 -18.89
C CYS A 47 -11.18 -8.70 -20.03
N LYS A 48 -10.24 -7.80 -19.72
CA LYS A 48 -9.60 -6.91 -20.70
C LYS A 48 -8.86 -7.66 -21.80
N CYS A 49 -8.20 -8.77 -21.46
CA CYS A 49 -7.35 -9.52 -22.39
C CYS A 49 -8.04 -10.75 -23.02
N GLY A 50 -9.34 -10.98 -22.76
CA GLY A 50 -10.06 -12.16 -23.27
C GLY A 50 -9.45 -13.48 -22.80
N THR A 51 -9.06 -13.57 -21.52
CA THR A 51 -8.40 -14.74 -20.93
C THR A 51 -9.00 -15.10 -19.56
N THR A 52 -8.37 -15.98 -18.79
CA THR A 52 -8.82 -16.36 -17.44
C THR A 52 -7.92 -15.76 -16.36
N PRO A 53 -8.44 -15.49 -15.13
CA PRO A 53 -7.63 -14.97 -14.03
C PRO A 53 -6.41 -15.86 -13.71
N SER A 54 -6.57 -17.19 -13.78
CA SER A 54 -5.47 -18.14 -13.56
C SER A 54 -4.38 -18.03 -14.64
N ARG A 55 -4.76 -17.76 -15.90
CA ARG A 55 -3.78 -17.51 -16.96
C ARG A 55 -3.06 -16.19 -16.75
N VAL A 56 -3.75 -15.15 -16.27
CA VAL A 56 -3.11 -13.87 -15.90
C VAL A 56 -2.07 -14.09 -14.81
N GLU A 57 -2.45 -14.72 -13.70
CA GLU A 57 -1.55 -15.04 -12.58
C GLU A 57 -0.31 -15.80 -13.06
N ARG A 58 -0.50 -16.86 -13.84
CA ARG A 58 0.61 -17.69 -14.34
C ARG A 58 1.57 -16.91 -15.24
N ASN A 59 1.06 -16.07 -16.14
CA ASN A 59 1.90 -15.27 -17.04
C ASN A 59 2.69 -14.20 -16.27
N ILE A 60 2.08 -13.56 -15.27
CA ILE A 60 2.76 -12.63 -14.38
C ILE A 60 3.85 -13.36 -13.59
N ARG A 61 3.53 -14.52 -13.00
CA ARG A 61 4.50 -15.36 -12.28
C ARG A 61 5.71 -15.71 -13.15
N HIS A 62 5.45 -16.12 -14.39
CA HIS A 62 6.50 -16.43 -15.35
C HIS A 62 7.40 -15.22 -15.63
N ALA A 63 6.83 -14.03 -15.81
CA ALA A 63 7.63 -12.82 -16.02
C ALA A 63 8.51 -12.49 -14.81
N ILE A 64 7.98 -12.61 -13.60
CA ILE A 64 8.76 -12.40 -12.37
C ILE A 64 9.88 -13.44 -12.28
N ASN A 65 9.60 -14.73 -12.53
CA ASN A 65 10.64 -15.76 -12.51
C ASN A 65 11.77 -15.50 -13.53
N ALA A 66 11.44 -14.97 -14.71
CA ALA A 66 12.43 -14.58 -15.71
C ALA A 66 13.35 -13.47 -15.19
N ALA A 67 12.79 -12.43 -14.53
CA ALA A 67 13.58 -11.38 -13.88
C ALA A 67 14.54 -11.95 -12.83
N PHE A 68 14.07 -12.85 -11.95
CA PHE A 68 14.91 -13.40 -10.89
C PHE A 68 15.95 -14.42 -11.38
N SER A 69 15.76 -14.99 -12.57
CA SER A 69 16.70 -15.96 -13.15
C SER A 69 17.82 -15.29 -13.95
N CYS A 70 17.52 -14.20 -14.67
CA CYS A 70 18.46 -13.60 -15.64
C CYS A 70 18.51 -12.06 -15.62
N GLY A 71 17.76 -11.41 -14.73
CA GLY A 71 17.61 -9.96 -14.70
C GLY A 71 18.64 -9.23 -13.85
N ASN A 72 18.37 -7.96 -13.59
CA ASN A 72 19.25 -7.08 -12.81
C ASN A 72 19.18 -7.43 -11.31
N THR A 73 20.10 -8.27 -10.86
CA THR A 73 20.14 -8.77 -9.48
C THR A 73 20.36 -7.68 -8.44
N GLU A 74 21.05 -6.59 -8.77
CA GLU A 74 21.25 -5.45 -7.87
C GLU A 74 19.94 -4.70 -7.63
N LEU A 75 19.24 -4.33 -8.71
CA LEU A 75 17.97 -3.64 -8.62
C LEU A 75 16.89 -4.49 -7.94
N LEU A 76 16.84 -5.79 -8.26
CA LEU A 76 15.94 -6.75 -7.59
C LEU A 76 16.22 -6.83 -6.09
N ARG A 77 17.50 -6.90 -5.69
CA ARG A 77 17.89 -6.93 -4.28
C ARG A 77 17.52 -5.62 -3.58
N HIS A 78 17.69 -4.49 -4.25
CA HIS A 78 17.33 -3.18 -3.71
C HIS A 78 15.82 -3.06 -3.46
N LEU A 79 14.98 -3.43 -4.43
CA LEU A 79 13.53 -3.29 -4.35
C LEU A 79 12.84 -4.32 -3.44
N PHE A 80 13.40 -5.54 -3.40
CA PHE A 80 12.78 -6.72 -2.76
C PHE A 80 13.61 -7.28 -1.61
N LYS A 81 14.34 -6.45 -0.85
CA LYS A 81 15.13 -6.87 0.33
C LYS A 81 14.30 -7.81 1.22
N SER A 82 14.56 -9.12 1.12
CA SER A 82 13.85 -10.16 1.85
C SER A 82 14.74 -10.69 2.95
N SER A 83 14.32 -10.56 4.21
CA SER A 83 14.95 -11.19 5.37
C SER A 83 14.81 -12.72 5.37
N THR A 84 14.00 -13.29 4.47
CA THR A 84 13.74 -14.73 4.36
C THR A 84 14.42 -15.40 3.17
N GLY A 85 15.04 -14.62 2.27
CA GLY A 85 15.65 -15.12 1.02
C GLY A 85 14.65 -15.64 -0.03
N LYS A 86 13.33 -15.64 0.26
CA LYS A 86 12.31 -16.11 -0.68
C LYS A 86 11.96 -15.04 -1.72
N GLN A 87 11.80 -15.47 -2.97
CA GLN A 87 11.32 -14.64 -4.08
C GLN A 87 9.92 -14.08 -3.77
N PRO A 88 9.63 -12.80 -4.11
CA PRO A 88 8.30 -12.23 -3.95
C PRO A 88 7.22 -13.04 -4.65
N ASN A 89 6.03 -13.12 -4.06
CA ASN A 89 4.84 -13.54 -4.79
C ASN A 89 4.36 -12.42 -5.73
N ASN A 90 3.46 -12.74 -6.67
CA ASN A 90 2.97 -11.75 -7.64
C ASN A 90 2.41 -10.49 -6.97
N ALA A 91 1.63 -10.62 -5.90
CA ALA A 91 1.04 -9.48 -5.21
C ALA A 91 2.11 -8.58 -4.60
N HIS A 92 3.09 -9.17 -3.91
CA HIS A 92 4.22 -8.44 -3.33
C HIS A 92 5.10 -7.81 -4.43
N PHE A 93 5.31 -8.50 -5.56
CA PHE A 93 6.05 -7.93 -6.68
C PHE A 93 5.36 -6.67 -7.22
N ILE A 94 4.08 -6.79 -7.58
CA ILE A 94 3.29 -5.68 -8.13
C ILE A 94 3.21 -4.52 -7.13
N SER A 95 2.94 -4.80 -5.85
CA SER A 95 2.79 -3.77 -4.83
C SER A 95 4.07 -2.97 -4.63
N ARG A 96 5.23 -3.63 -4.58
CA ARG A 96 6.52 -2.94 -4.39
C ARG A 96 6.90 -2.05 -5.56
N ILE A 97 6.65 -2.48 -6.80
CA ILE A 97 6.89 -1.64 -7.98
C ILE A 97 5.92 -0.45 -7.98
N TYR A 98 4.63 -0.71 -7.74
CA TYR A 98 3.62 0.34 -7.65
C TYR A 98 4.01 1.41 -6.61
N LEU A 99 4.39 1.01 -5.40
CA LEU A 99 4.76 1.92 -4.32
C LEU A 99 6.07 2.67 -4.62
N SER A 100 7.03 2.02 -5.27
CA SER A 100 8.29 2.66 -5.67
C SER A 100 8.03 3.80 -6.65
N LEU A 101 7.23 3.54 -7.69
CA LEU A 101 6.85 4.56 -8.67
C LEU A 101 6.01 5.67 -8.03
N LEU A 102 5.06 5.29 -7.18
CA LEU A 102 4.22 6.26 -6.49
C LEU A 102 5.04 7.16 -5.56
N SER A 103 6.05 6.61 -4.88
CA SER A 103 6.94 7.40 -4.02
C SER A 103 7.80 8.38 -4.82
N GLN A 104 8.20 8.02 -6.04
CA GLN A 104 8.91 8.93 -6.95
C GLN A 104 7.99 10.07 -7.41
N GLU A 105 6.76 9.77 -7.83
CA GLU A 105 5.76 10.79 -8.20
C GLU A 105 5.51 11.78 -7.05
N LEU A 106 5.46 11.30 -5.81
CA LEU A 106 5.29 12.15 -4.62
C LEU A 106 6.53 13.02 -4.33
N GLN A 107 7.73 12.61 -4.72
CA GLN A 107 8.95 13.42 -4.56
C GLN A 107 9.02 14.57 -5.57
N GLU A 108 8.32 14.45 -6.69
CA GLU A 108 8.23 15.48 -7.72
C GLU A 108 7.14 16.52 -7.44
N GLN A 109 6.26 16.26 -6.47
CA GLN A 109 5.21 17.21 -6.06
C GLN A 109 5.80 18.48 -5.45
N SER A 110 5.17 19.60 -5.75
CA SER A 110 5.58 20.89 -5.20
C SER A 110 5.19 21.01 -3.73
N VAL A 111 5.96 21.79 -2.98
CA VAL A 111 5.66 22.10 -1.56
C VAL A 111 4.27 22.75 -1.43
N ALA A 112 3.89 23.61 -2.37
CA ALA A 112 2.60 24.31 -2.36
C ALA A 112 1.40 23.34 -2.49
N GLU A 113 1.52 22.27 -3.28
CA GLU A 113 0.48 21.25 -3.39
C GLU A 113 0.29 20.52 -2.06
N LEU A 114 1.39 20.16 -1.39
CA LEU A 114 1.36 19.50 -0.08
C LEU A 114 0.77 20.39 1.03
N GLU A 115 1.03 21.70 1.01
CA GLU A 115 0.49 22.66 1.98
C GLU A 115 -1.02 22.85 1.86
N SER A 116 -1.61 22.55 0.70
CA SER A 116 -3.05 22.66 0.46
C SER A 116 -3.85 21.40 0.87
N CYS A 117 -3.15 20.30 1.17
CA CYS A 117 -3.77 19.01 1.46
C CYS A 117 -4.47 18.99 2.82
N THR A 118 -5.67 18.43 2.87
CA THR A 118 -6.40 18.22 4.12
C THR A 118 -5.88 17.01 4.89
N PHE A 119 -5.83 17.08 6.21
CA PHE A 119 -5.45 15.96 7.05
C PHE A 119 -6.49 14.83 7.04
N VAL A 120 -6.03 13.60 6.90
CA VAL A 120 -6.83 12.37 7.02
C VAL A 120 -6.23 11.42 8.04
N TYR A 121 -7.07 10.86 8.91
CA TYR A 121 -6.63 9.88 9.90
C TYR A 121 -6.63 8.47 9.30
N ILE A 122 -5.51 7.76 9.39
CA ILE A 122 -5.37 6.37 8.92
C ILE A 122 -5.64 5.41 10.09
N CYS A 123 -6.82 4.80 10.07
CA CYS A 123 -7.25 3.79 11.03
C CYS A 123 -7.04 2.39 10.43
N SER A 124 -6.08 1.63 10.94
CA SER A 124 -5.75 0.28 10.45
C SER A 124 -5.28 -0.65 11.58
N PRO A 125 -5.34 -1.98 11.39
CA PRO A 125 -4.79 -2.93 12.36
C PRO A 125 -3.30 -2.67 12.63
N CYS A 126 -2.88 -2.74 13.90
CA CYS A 126 -1.49 -2.62 14.32
C CYS A 126 -0.97 -3.87 15.07
N ARG A 127 -1.86 -4.61 15.76
CA ARG A 127 -1.53 -5.82 16.54
C ARG A 127 -1.63 -7.09 15.68
N GLY A 128 -1.05 -8.19 16.15
CA GLY A 128 -0.98 -9.46 15.41
C GLY A 128 0.32 -9.52 14.62
N ASN A 129 0.26 -9.64 13.28
CA ASN A 129 1.45 -9.53 12.43
C ASN A 129 1.89 -8.07 12.31
N VAL A 130 2.58 -7.61 13.35
CA VAL A 130 3.02 -6.23 13.55
C VAL A 130 3.79 -5.69 12.35
N ALA A 131 4.82 -6.39 11.89
CA ALA A 131 5.70 -5.88 10.84
C ALA A 131 4.92 -5.68 9.53
N GLU A 132 4.06 -6.63 9.19
CA GLU A 132 3.17 -6.54 8.03
C GLU A 132 2.16 -5.40 8.16
N ASN A 133 1.57 -5.23 9.33
CA ASN A 133 0.61 -4.16 9.60
C ASN A 133 1.24 -2.77 9.51
N LEU A 134 2.47 -2.60 9.99
CA LEU A 134 3.20 -1.34 9.85
C LEU A 134 3.54 -1.05 8.39
N ASN A 135 3.93 -2.07 7.63
CA ASN A 135 4.14 -1.92 6.19
C ASN A 135 2.83 -1.50 5.51
N ARG A 136 1.71 -2.15 5.81
CA ARG A 136 0.38 -1.75 5.30
C ARG A 136 0.00 -0.32 5.65
N ALA A 137 0.23 0.11 6.89
CA ALA A 137 -0.04 1.48 7.30
C ALA A 137 0.79 2.52 6.52
N GLN A 138 2.05 2.20 6.20
CA GLN A 138 2.87 3.03 5.31
C GLN A 138 2.27 3.06 3.91
N MET A 139 1.85 1.90 3.36
CA MET A 139 1.18 1.82 2.06
C MET A 139 -0.12 2.65 2.02
N TYR A 140 -0.94 2.59 3.08
CA TYR A 140 -2.16 3.40 3.20
C TYR A 140 -1.85 4.90 3.26
N SER A 141 -0.75 5.28 3.91
CA SER A 141 -0.30 6.67 3.97
C SER A 141 0.16 7.17 2.60
N ILE A 142 0.95 6.38 1.86
CA ILE A 142 1.36 6.69 0.48
C ILE A 142 0.12 6.81 -0.43
N TYR A 143 -0.84 5.90 -0.27
CA TYR A 143 -2.11 5.98 -1.00
C TYR A 143 -2.89 7.27 -0.69
N ALA A 144 -2.98 7.69 0.57
CA ALA A 144 -3.64 8.96 0.93
C ALA A 144 -2.93 10.18 0.31
N LEU A 145 -1.60 10.22 0.33
CA LEU A 145 -0.81 11.26 -0.35
C LEU A 145 -1.12 11.31 -1.85
N SER A 146 -1.20 10.15 -2.51
CA SER A 146 -1.57 10.07 -3.93
C SER A 146 -2.96 10.60 -4.27
N LYS A 147 -3.83 10.75 -3.27
CA LYS A 147 -5.19 11.29 -3.40
C LYS A 147 -5.28 12.75 -2.97
N GLY A 148 -4.16 13.40 -2.65
CA GLY A 148 -4.13 14.81 -2.23
C GLY A 148 -4.49 15.02 -0.76
N TYR A 149 -4.20 14.04 0.11
CA TYR A 149 -4.43 14.14 1.55
C TYR A 149 -3.12 14.03 2.33
N THR A 150 -3.07 14.66 3.50
CA THR A 150 -1.96 14.52 4.44
C THR A 150 -2.31 13.45 5.48
N PRO A 151 -1.72 12.24 5.42
CA PRO A 151 -2.07 11.15 6.30
C PRO A 151 -1.50 11.33 7.71
N ILE A 152 -2.29 10.96 8.72
CA ILE A 152 -1.84 10.79 10.10
C ILE A 152 -2.10 9.34 10.51
N ALA A 153 -1.03 8.60 10.80
CA ALA A 153 -1.07 7.22 11.26
C ALA A 153 -0.33 7.09 12.61
N PRO A 154 -0.99 7.28 13.76
CA PRO A 154 -0.29 7.39 15.05
C PRO A 154 0.54 6.17 15.43
N HIS A 155 0.16 4.98 14.96
CA HIS A 155 0.90 3.76 15.20
C HIS A 155 2.19 3.63 14.37
N LEU A 156 2.41 4.46 13.36
CA LEU A 156 3.73 4.64 12.74
C LEU A 156 4.60 5.65 13.50
N MET A 157 3.99 6.57 14.24
CA MET A 157 4.67 7.71 14.86
C MET A 157 5.12 7.41 16.31
N TYR A 158 4.25 6.79 17.11
CA TYR A 158 4.44 6.72 18.57
C TYR A 158 4.54 5.30 19.14
N ARG A 159 4.45 4.28 18.29
CA ARG A 159 4.42 2.88 18.71
C ARG A 159 5.65 2.47 19.52
N ASP A 160 6.83 2.82 19.04
CA ASP A 160 8.09 2.45 19.69
C ASP A 160 8.49 3.46 20.78
N LEU A 161 7.71 4.54 20.94
CA LEU A 161 7.89 5.56 21.97
C LEU A 161 7.08 5.26 23.25
N LEU A 162 5.92 4.61 23.12
CA LEU A 162 4.99 4.35 24.22
C LEU A 162 4.72 2.85 24.37
N ASN A 163 5.14 2.27 25.50
CA ASN A 163 4.99 0.85 25.75
C ASN A 163 3.52 0.50 26.05
N ASN A 164 2.91 -0.24 25.14
CA ASN A 164 1.52 -0.65 25.21
C ASN A 164 1.19 -1.64 26.34
N ASP A 165 2.19 -2.28 26.95
CA ASP A 165 2.02 -3.20 28.07
C ASP A 165 1.94 -2.47 29.41
N LYS A 166 2.32 -1.19 29.45
CA LYS A 166 2.17 -0.31 30.62
C LYS A 166 0.85 0.48 30.51
N PRO A 167 -0.10 0.32 31.45
CA PRO A 167 -1.43 0.93 31.35
C PRO A 167 -1.41 2.46 31.14
N LYS A 168 -0.56 3.19 31.87
CA LYS A 168 -0.45 4.65 31.77
C LYS A 168 0.12 5.13 30.43
N GLU A 169 1.11 4.44 29.88
CA GLU A 169 1.70 4.80 28.58
C GLU A 169 0.73 4.48 27.44
N ARG A 170 0.00 3.36 27.55
CA ARG A 170 -1.10 3.00 26.65
C ARG A 170 -2.22 4.04 26.64
N GLU A 171 -2.63 4.54 27.80
CA GLU A 171 -3.66 5.57 27.93
C GLU A 171 -3.20 6.88 27.25
N ARG A 172 -1.96 7.29 27.47
CA ARG A 172 -1.36 8.45 26.77
C ARG A 172 -1.32 8.27 25.26
N ALA A 173 -0.90 7.10 24.78
CA ALA A 173 -0.87 6.80 23.34
C ALA A 173 -2.26 6.92 22.70
N LEU A 174 -3.28 6.40 23.39
CA LEU A 174 -4.66 6.51 22.95
C LEU A 174 -5.13 7.98 22.94
N ALA A 175 -4.86 8.73 24.00
CA ALA A 175 -5.25 10.14 24.09
C ALA A 175 -4.62 10.98 22.96
N ILE A 176 -3.33 10.77 22.67
CA ILE A 176 -2.63 11.44 21.56
C ILE A 176 -3.27 11.06 20.23
N GLY A 177 -3.54 9.77 19.99
CA GLY A 177 -4.19 9.31 18.76
C GLY A 177 -5.57 9.94 18.55
N LEU A 178 -6.40 10.02 19.59
CA LEU A 178 -7.72 10.66 19.52
C LEU A 178 -7.63 12.18 19.34
N HIS A 179 -6.62 12.84 19.92
CA HIS A 179 -6.39 14.26 19.68
C HIS A 179 -5.99 14.52 18.23
N LEU A 180 -5.10 13.71 17.66
CA LEU A 180 -4.74 13.78 16.25
C LEU A 180 -5.94 13.49 15.33
N LEU A 181 -6.78 12.53 15.68
CA LEU A 181 -8.02 12.28 14.96
C LEU A 181 -8.95 13.50 14.97
N SER A 182 -9.03 14.22 16.09
CA SER A 182 -9.91 15.39 16.22
C SER A 182 -9.56 16.56 15.30
N ILE A 183 -8.32 16.63 14.81
CA ILE A 183 -7.89 17.67 13.86
C ILE A 183 -7.97 17.22 12.39
N CYS A 184 -8.29 15.95 12.13
CA CYS A 184 -8.46 15.44 10.78
C CYS A 184 -9.85 15.77 10.22
N SER A 185 -9.90 16.04 8.91
CA SER A 185 -11.16 16.29 8.20
C SER A 185 -12.02 15.03 8.06
N GLU A 186 -11.37 13.87 7.93
CA GLU A 186 -12.00 12.56 7.86
C GLU A 186 -11.07 11.45 8.37
N MET A 187 -11.66 10.30 8.67
CA MET A 187 -10.98 9.06 9.00
C MET A 187 -11.14 8.08 7.85
N TRP A 188 -10.04 7.47 7.42
CA TRP A 188 -10.05 6.33 6.52
C TRP A 188 -9.77 5.04 7.28
N VAL A 189 -10.71 4.10 7.19
CA VAL A 189 -10.62 2.80 7.85
C VAL A 189 -10.18 1.76 6.82
N PHE A 190 -9.08 1.08 7.12
CA PHE A 190 -8.45 0.08 6.26
C PHE A 190 -8.39 -1.30 6.91
N GLY A 191 -8.27 -2.32 6.07
CA GLY A 191 -8.09 -3.72 6.45
C GLY A 191 -9.41 -4.49 6.58
N GLY A 192 -9.32 -5.82 6.50
CA GLY A 192 -10.50 -6.71 6.51
C GLY A 192 -11.06 -7.02 7.91
N THR A 193 -10.52 -6.42 8.97
CA THR A 193 -10.94 -6.67 10.35
C THR A 193 -10.90 -5.38 11.16
N ILE A 194 -11.86 -5.20 12.07
CA ILE A 194 -11.89 -4.07 13.00
C ILE A 194 -11.39 -4.55 14.37
N SER A 195 -10.23 -4.04 14.77
CA SER A 195 -9.67 -4.34 16.10
C SER A 195 -10.34 -3.53 17.21
N LYS A 196 -10.16 -3.93 18.47
CA LYS A 196 -10.65 -3.13 19.63
C LYS A 196 -10.13 -1.70 19.64
N GLY A 197 -8.88 -1.47 19.18
CA GLY A 197 -8.29 -0.13 19.08
C GLY A 197 -9.01 0.71 18.02
N MET A 198 -9.18 0.13 16.83
CA MET A 198 -9.90 0.77 15.73
C MET A 198 -11.35 1.08 16.11
N GLN A 199 -12.02 0.18 16.83
CA GLN A 199 -13.39 0.45 17.29
C GLN A 199 -13.46 1.67 18.22
N GLY A 200 -12.47 1.87 19.09
CA GLY A 200 -12.38 3.06 19.93
C GLY A 200 -12.24 4.35 19.10
N GLU A 201 -11.40 4.32 18.07
CA GLU A 201 -11.21 5.44 17.14
C GLU A 201 -12.50 5.71 16.32
N ILE A 202 -13.14 4.67 15.78
CA ILE A 202 -14.41 4.77 15.03
C ILE A 202 -15.53 5.35 15.91
N ASN A 203 -15.63 4.90 17.16
CA ASN A 203 -16.61 5.42 18.11
C ASN A 203 -16.36 6.90 18.41
N PHE A 204 -15.10 7.29 18.57
CA PHE A 204 -14.71 8.69 18.77
C PHE A 204 -15.09 9.53 17.55
N ALA A 205 -14.73 9.10 16.34
CA ALA A 205 -15.06 9.80 15.10
C ALA A 205 -16.58 9.98 14.94
N THR A 206 -17.35 8.92 15.18
CA THR A 206 -18.82 8.95 15.13
C THR A 206 -19.39 9.96 16.13
N LYS A 207 -18.90 9.96 17.38
CA LYS A 207 -19.36 10.88 18.43
C LYS A 207 -19.06 12.36 18.10
N HIS A 208 -17.97 12.62 17.37
CA HIS A 208 -17.54 13.98 17.02
C HIS A 208 -17.93 14.39 15.58
N ASN A 209 -18.80 13.62 14.91
CA ASN A 209 -19.24 13.86 13.54
C ASN A 209 -18.09 13.97 12.51
N ILE A 210 -16.99 13.26 12.76
CA ILE A 210 -15.88 13.14 11.81
C ILE A 210 -16.29 12.13 10.75
N LYS A 211 -16.19 12.51 9.48
CA LYS A 211 -16.55 11.62 8.35
C LYS A 211 -15.68 10.36 8.37
N ILE A 212 -16.31 9.19 8.20
CA ILE A 212 -15.63 7.89 8.16
C ILE A 212 -15.78 7.31 6.75
N ALA A 213 -14.66 6.94 6.14
CA ALA A 213 -14.64 6.26 4.84
C ALA A 213 -13.93 4.90 4.97
N TYR A 214 -14.65 3.83 4.67
CA TYR A 214 -14.05 2.49 4.57
C TYR A 214 -13.37 2.35 3.20
N LYS A 215 -12.09 1.97 3.21
CA LYS A 215 -11.27 1.87 2.00
C LYS A 215 -10.89 0.41 1.75
N ASN A 216 -11.28 -0.09 0.58
CA ASN A 216 -10.81 -1.37 0.06
C ASN A 216 -9.65 -1.10 -0.89
N VAL A 217 -8.47 -1.54 -0.49
CA VAL A 217 -7.24 -1.41 -1.27
C VAL A 217 -6.45 -2.71 -1.14
N ILE A 218 -5.83 -3.13 -2.24
CA ILE A 218 -5.13 -4.41 -2.44
C ILE A 218 -3.80 -4.57 -1.65
N PHE A 219 -3.37 -3.59 -0.85
CA PHE A 219 -2.06 -3.58 -0.17
C PHE A 219 -1.85 -4.66 0.90
#